data_AF-A0A2D4KP89-F1
#
_entry.id   AF-A0A2D4KP89-F1
#
_cell.length_a   1.000
_cell.length_b   1.000
_cell.length_c   1.000
_cell.angle_alpha   90.00
_cell.angle_beta   90.00
_cell.angle_gamma   90.00
#
_symmetry.space_group_name_H-M   'P 1'
#
loop_
_entity.id
_entity.type
_entity.pdbx_description
1 polymer ?
#
loop_
_entity_poly.entity_id
_entity_poly.type
_entity_poly.pdbx_seq_one_letter_code
_entity_poly.pdbx_strand_id
1 'polypeptide(L)'
;VIIPHRIFAPVCLKESCKKVLLHLLPQCLSAAYDLLGTHPFSRLDVLIVPVNFSSLGMASPHIIFLSQSTLSGENNLCGTRLCHEISHAWFGLAIGARDWTEEWLSEGFAT
;
A
#
# COMPACT_ATOMS: atom_id res chain seq x y z
N VAL A 1 2.05 7.76 14.60
CA VAL A 1 3.41 8.25 14.20
C VAL A 1 3.64 7.89 12.74
N ILE A 2 3.97 8.86 11.88
CA ILE A 2 4.24 8.59 10.47
C ILE A 2 5.64 7.98 10.36
N ILE A 3 5.71 6.73 9.94
CA ILE A 3 6.98 6.02 9.71
C ILE A 3 7.72 6.58 8.48
N PRO A 4 9.05 6.45 8.42
CA PRO A 4 9.82 6.79 7.22
C PRO A 4 9.27 6.06 5.98
N HIS A 5 9.11 6.80 4.89
CA HIS A 5 8.58 6.28 3.63
C HIS A 5 9.21 6.96 2.42
N ARG A 6 9.33 6.20 1.32
CA ARG A 6 9.86 6.68 0.04
C ARG A 6 9.05 6.12 -1.12
N ILE A 7 9.04 6.84 -2.24
CA ILE A 7 8.38 6.41 -3.46
C ILE A 7 9.46 6.19 -4.53
N PHE A 8 9.48 4.99 -5.11
CA PHE A 8 10.32 4.60 -6.22
C PHE A 8 9.46 4.46 -7.47
N ALA A 9 9.78 5.21 -8.52
CA ALA A 9 9.02 5.19 -9.76
C ALA A 9 9.92 5.49 -10.96
N PRO A 10 9.58 5.00 -12.17
CA PRO A 10 10.16 5.48 -13.42
C PRO A 10 10.09 7.01 -13.52
N VAL A 11 11.11 7.63 -14.11
CA VAL A 11 11.22 9.11 -14.20
C VAL A 11 10.00 9.74 -14.87
N CYS A 12 9.43 9.08 -15.89
CA CYS A 12 8.24 9.53 -16.60
C CYS A 12 6.98 9.61 -15.71
N LEU A 13 6.94 8.92 -14.56
CA LEU A 13 5.81 8.92 -13.62
C LEU A 13 6.04 9.81 -12.41
N LYS A 14 7.20 10.48 -12.31
CA LYS A 14 7.58 11.27 -11.13
C LYS A 14 6.54 12.33 -10.76
N GLU A 15 6.03 13.07 -11.76
CA GLU A 15 5.05 14.13 -11.51
C GLU A 15 3.68 13.57 -11.13
N SER A 16 3.23 12.46 -11.76
CA SER A 16 2.01 11.76 -11.36
C SER A 16 2.09 11.26 -9.92
N CYS A 17 3.22 10.66 -9.54
CA CYS A 17 3.44 10.18 -8.16
C CYS A 17 3.46 11.33 -7.15
N LYS A 18 4.11 12.45 -7.47
CA LYS A 18 4.08 13.64 -6.61
C LYS A 18 2.68 14.17 -6.42
N LYS A 19 1.90 14.28 -7.51
CA LYS A 19 0.54 14.82 -7.46
C LYS A 19 -0.41 13.93 -6.65
N VAL A 20 -0.24 12.61 -6.73
CA VAL A 20 -1.17 11.64 -6.14
C VAL A 20 -0.63 11.08 -4.81
N LEU A 21 0.46 10.32 -4.86
CA LEU A 21 0.94 9.52 -3.73
C LEU A 21 1.59 10.35 -2.63
N LEU A 22 2.28 11.44 -2.96
CA LEU A 22 3.00 12.24 -1.97
C LEU A 22 2.04 12.88 -0.95
N HIS A 23 0.80 13.16 -1.35
CA HIS A 23 -0.25 13.65 -0.46
C HIS A 23 -1.03 12.53 0.24
N LEU A 24 -1.33 11.44 -0.47
CA LEU A 24 -2.13 10.34 0.07
C LEU A 24 -1.38 9.50 1.10
N LEU A 25 -0.11 9.16 0.85
CA LEU A 25 0.63 8.20 1.67
C LEU A 25 0.72 8.62 3.16
N PRO A 26 1.05 9.87 3.52
CA PRO A 26 1.02 10.31 4.92
C PRO A 26 -0.37 10.24 5.55
N GLN A 27 -1.43 10.54 4.78
CA GLN A 27 -2.81 10.51 5.27
C GLN A 27 -3.26 9.07 5.54
N CYS A 28 -2.99 8.15 4.61
CA CYS A 28 -3.29 6.74 4.76
C CYS A 28 -2.54 6.13 5.96
N LEU A 29 -1.25 6.45 6.11
CA LEU A 29 -0.45 6.01 7.26
C LEU A 29 -0.97 6.57 8.59
N SER A 30 -1.42 7.83 8.61
CA SER A 30 -2.04 8.42 9.80
C SER A 30 -3.35 7.72 10.15
N ALA A 31 -4.22 7.50 9.17
CA ALA A 31 -5.48 6.81 9.37
C ALA A 31 -5.29 5.36 9.86
N ALA A 32 -4.32 4.64 9.28
CA ALA A 32 -3.94 3.31 9.74
C ALA A 32 -3.42 3.33 11.18
N TYR A 33 -2.63 4.34 11.55
CA TYR A 33 -2.16 4.50 12.93
C TYR A 33 -3.30 4.75 13.92
N ASP A 34 -4.23 5.62 13.56
CA ASP A 34 -5.37 5.96 14.42
C ASP A 34 -6.31 4.77 14.62
N LEU A 35 -6.43 3.89 13.61
CA LEU A 35 -7.31 2.72 13.65
C LEU A 35 -6.65 1.46 14.26
N LEU A 36 -5.41 1.16 13.88
CA LEU A 36 -4.72 -0.11 14.17
C LEU A 36 -3.52 0.04 15.11
N GLY A 37 -3.14 1.28 15.45
CA GLY A 37 -2.02 1.60 16.33
C GLY A 37 -0.68 1.61 15.61
N THR A 38 0.39 1.25 16.32
CA THR A 38 1.75 1.37 15.80
C THR A 38 1.98 0.47 14.59
N HIS A 39 2.51 1.04 13.51
CA HIS A 39 2.84 0.29 12.31
C HIS A 39 3.85 -0.85 12.64
N PRO A 40 3.61 -2.11 12.22
CA PRO A 40 4.44 -3.25 12.62
C PRO A 40 5.88 -3.18 12.11
N PHE A 41 6.09 -2.49 10.98
CA PHE A 41 7.40 -2.31 10.36
C PHE A 41 7.96 -0.91 10.58
N SER A 42 9.30 -0.83 10.64
CA SER A 42 10.05 0.41 10.90
C SER A 42 10.01 1.45 9.77
N ARG A 43 9.63 1.05 8.56
CA ARG A 43 9.51 1.90 7.37
C ARG A 43 8.55 1.27 6.37
N LEU A 44 8.09 2.08 5.42
CA LEU A 44 7.24 1.63 4.31
C LEU A 44 7.62 2.36 3.03
N ASP A 45 8.19 1.64 2.07
CA ASP A 45 8.49 2.16 0.75
C ASP A 45 7.38 1.76 -0.25
N VAL A 46 7.18 2.56 -1.30
CA VAL A 46 6.22 2.26 -2.39
C VAL A 46 6.99 2.20 -3.69
N LEU A 47 6.87 1.10 -4.42
CA LEU A 47 7.43 0.91 -5.76
C LEU A 47 6.32 0.89 -6.80
N ILE A 48 6.40 1.79 -7.77
CA ILE A 48 5.49 1.81 -8.91
C ILE A 48 5.95 0.79 -9.94
N VAL A 49 5.08 -0.19 -10.18
CA VAL A 49 5.30 -1.26 -11.15
C VAL A 49 4.54 -1.00 -12.46
N PRO A 50 5.00 -1.56 -13.59
CA PRO A 50 4.38 -1.32 -14.88
C PRO A 50 2.92 -1.79 -14.95
N VAL A 51 2.17 -1.28 -15.93
CA VAL A 51 0.73 -1.56 -16.11
C VAL A 51 0.39 -3.04 -16.36
N ASN A 52 1.35 -3.86 -16.79
CA ASN A 52 1.17 -5.30 -17.00
C ASN A 52 1.47 -6.15 -15.75
N PHE A 53 1.68 -5.52 -14.59
CA PHE A 53 1.73 -6.23 -13.32
C PHE A 53 0.39 -6.94 -13.08
N SER A 54 0.44 -8.21 -12.72
CA SER A 54 -0.74 -9.09 -12.66
C SER A 54 -1.75 -8.72 -11.57
N SER A 55 -1.37 -7.85 -10.63
CA SER A 55 -2.25 -7.31 -9.57
C SER A 55 -2.31 -5.78 -9.63
N LEU A 56 -3.27 -5.18 -8.93
CA LEU A 56 -3.30 -3.72 -8.72
C LEU A 56 -2.30 -3.27 -7.64
N GLY A 57 -1.99 -4.16 -6.70
CA GLY A 57 -0.96 -3.95 -5.70
C GLY A 57 -0.52 -5.26 -5.04
N MET A 58 0.58 -5.20 -4.30
CA MET A 58 1.08 -6.32 -3.51
C MET A 58 1.88 -5.80 -2.32
N ALA A 59 1.53 -6.24 -1.12
CA ALA A 59 2.25 -5.95 0.08
C ALA A 59 3.42 -6.93 0.29
N SER A 60 4.57 -6.38 0.65
CA SER A 60 5.74 -7.13 1.07
C SER A 60 6.37 -6.41 2.27
N PRO A 61 7.11 -7.08 3.17
CA PRO A 61 7.71 -6.42 4.32
C PRO A 61 8.53 -5.19 3.92
N HIS A 62 8.16 -4.03 4.47
CA HIS A 62 8.74 -2.71 4.19
C HIS A 62 8.51 -2.14 2.77
N ILE A 63 7.86 -2.84 1.85
CA ILE A 63 7.66 -2.35 0.47
C ILE A 63 6.31 -2.77 -0.12
N ILE A 64 5.57 -1.79 -0.63
CA ILE A 64 4.34 -2.01 -1.39
C ILE A 64 4.65 -1.86 -2.88
N PHE A 65 4.25 -2.86 -3.66
CA PHE A 65 4.21 -2.74 -5.12
C PHE A 65 2.84 -2.18 -5.49
N LEU A 66 2.81 -1.08 -6.24
CA LEU A 66 1.57 -0.46 -6.67
C LEU A 66 1.57 -0.32 -8.19
N SER A 67 0.56 -0.87 -8.85
CA SER A 67 0.49 -0.83 -10.31
C SER A 67 0.30 0.59 -10.81
N GLN A 68 1.04 0.98 -11.85
CA GLN A 68 0.88 2.28 -12.52
C GLN A 68 -0.57 2.53 -12.96
N SER A 69 -1.34 1.47 -13.27
CA SER A 69 -2.75 1.61 -13.66
C SER A 69 -3.60 2.30 -12.59
N THR A 70 -3.20 2.21 -11.31
CA THR A 70 -3.89 2.87 -10.19
C THR A 70 -3.68 4.39 -10.18
N LEU A 71 -2.64 4.91 -10.83
CA LEU A 71 -2.29 6.33 -10.86
C LEU A 71 -3.09 7.13 -11.90
N SER A 72 -3.71 6.47 -12.86
CA SER A 72 -4.25 7.09 -14.09
C SER A 72 -5.75 7.45 -14.02
N GLY A 73 -6.39 7.47 -12.85
CA GLY A 73 -7.84 7.64 -12.71
C GLY A 73 -8.29 8.92 -12.02
N GLU A 74 -9.48 9.43 -12.38
CA GLU A 74 -10.21 10.51 -11.69
C GLU A 74 -10.86 10.05 -10.36
N ASN A 75 -10.87 8.74 -10.11
CA ASN A 75 -11.43 8.13 -8.91
C ASN A 75 -10.35 7.81 -7.88
N ASN A 76 -10.73 7.77 -6.59
CA ASN A 76 -9.88 7.46 -5.43
C ASN A 76 -9.26 6.04 -5.42
N LEU A 77 -9.19 5.33 -6.56
CA LEU A 77 -8.66 3.98 -6.69
C LEU A 77 -7.23 3.85 -6.14
N CYS A 78 -6.37 4.84 -6.42
CA CYS A 78 -5.02 4.87 -5.88
C CYS A 78 -5.02 4.87 -4.34
N GLY A 79 -5.86 5.72 -3.73
CA GLY A 79 -5.99 5.81 -2.28
C GLY A 79 -6.56 4.54 -1.66
N THR A 80 -7.65 4.01 -2.21
CA THR A 80 -8.25 2.76 -1.74
C THR A 80 -7.27 1.60 -1.81
N ARG A 81 -6.58 1.44 -2.95
CA ARG A 81 -5.58 0.37 -3.08
C ARG A 81 -4.40 0.59 -2.14
N LEU A 82 -3.92 1.82 -2.00
CA LEU A 82 -2.83 2.13 -1.07
C LEU A 82 -3.19 1.80 0.38
N CYS A 83 -4.40 2.14 0.83
CA CYS A 83 -4.89 1.77 2.16
C CYS A 83 -4.93 0.25 2.34
N HIS A 84 -5.47 -0.47 1.36
CA HIS A 84 -5.53 -1.94 1.38
C HIS A 84 -4.13 -2.56 1.54
N GLU A 85 -3.14 -2.13 0.75
CA GLU A 85 -1.77 -2.62 0.87
C GLU A 85 -1.07 -2.22 2.18
N ILE A 86 -1.42 -1.06 2.76
CA ILE A 86 -0.94 -0.66 4.10
C ILE A 86 -1.54 -1.56 5.18
N SER A 87 -2.83 -1.89 5.10
CA SER A 87 -3.51 -2.77 6.05
C SER A 87 -2.86 -4.15 6.12
N HIS A 88 -2.30 -4.63 5.00
CA HIS A 88 -1.57 -5.89 4.98
C HIS A 88 -0.34 -5.94 5.88
N ALA A 89 0.18 -4.79 6.33
CA ALA A 89 1.23 -4.76 7.35
C ALA A 89 0.80 -5.47 8.64
N TRP A 90 -0.47 -5.32 9.04
CA TRP A 90 -1.06 -6.04 10.16
C TRP A 90 -1.62 -7.39 9.71
N PHE A 91 -2.42 -7.41 8.64
CA PHE A 91 -3.21 -8.58 8.23
C PHE A 91 -2.62 -9.24 6.98
N GLY A 92 -1.91 -10.34 7.14
CA GLY A 92 -1.20 -11.06 6.09
C GLY A 92 0.31 -11.09 6.34
N LEU A 93 0.90 -9.99 6.82
CA LEU A 93 2.34 -9.93 7.14
C LEU A 93 2.65 -10.16 8.62
N ALA A 94 2.03 -9.42 9.54
CA ALA A 94 2.26 -9.60 10.99
C ALA A 94 1.36 -10.68 11.59
N ILE A 95 0.09 -10.70 11.20
CA ILE A 95 -0.92 -11.69 11.58
C ILE A 95 -1.34 -12.40 10.29
N GLY A 96 -0.83 -13.60 10.07
CA GLY A 96 -1.04 -14.36 8.84
C GLY A 96 -1.93 -15.59 9.03
N ALA A 97 -2.52 -16.04 7.93
CA ALA A 97 -3.21 -17.31 7.82
C ALA A 97 -2.24 -18.49 8.08
N ARG A 98 -2.74 -19.58 8.69
CA ARG A 98 -1.91 -20.77 8.88
C ARG A 98 -1.70 -21.52 7.55
N ASP A 99 -2.75 -21.55 6.73
CA ASP A 99 -2.75 -22.14 5.40
C ASP A 99 -3.77 -21.39 4.52
N TRP A 100 -3.80 -21.71 3.22
CA TRP A 100 -4.62 -20.99 2.23
C TRP A 100 -6.12 -21.08 2.47
N THR A 101 -6.61 -22.02 3.29
CA THR A 101 -8.05 -22.07 3.62
C THR A 101 -8.48 -20.90 4.49
N GLU A 102 -7.52 -20.22 5.12
CA GLU A 102 -7.72 -19.07 6.01
C GLU A 102 -7.29 -17.74 5.37
N GLU A 103 -7.10 -17.68 4.04
CA GLU A 103 -6.67 -16.46 3.33
C GLU A 103 -7.56 -15.24 3.61
N TRP A 104 -8.84 -15.48 3.95
CA TRP A 104 -9.78 -14.45 4.36
C TRP A 104 -9.31 -13.66 5.60
N LEU A 105 -8.45 -14.22 6.46
CA LEU A 105 -7.83 -13.48 7.57
C LEU A 105 -6.89 -12.37 7.09
N SER A 106 -6.27 -12.54 5.92
CA SER A 106 -5.44 -11.51 5.26
C SER A 106 -6.34 -10.56 4.48
N GLU A 107 -6.97 -11.05 3.42
CA GLU A 107 -7.68 -10.21 2.45
C GLU A 107 -8.97 -9.60 3.00
N GLY A 108 -9.68 -10.34 3.85
CA GLY A 108 -10.96 -9.90 4.42
C GLY A 108 -10.79 -8.76 5.43
N PHE A 109 -9.71 -8.76 6.22
CA PHE A 109 -9.41 -7.68 7.16
C PHE A 109 -8.73 -6.47 6.49
N ALA A 110 -8.10 -6.66 5.32
CA ALA A 110 -7.43 -5.59 4.58
C ALA A 110 -8.36 -4.83 3.61
N THR A 111 -9.64 -5.21 3.49
CA THR A 111 -10.64 -4.58 2.59
C THR A 111 -11.35 -3.40 3.24
#